data_AF-A0A076H4M8-F1
#
_entry.id   AF-A0A076H4M8-F1
#
_cell.length_a   1.000
_cell.length_b   1.000
_cell.length_c   1.000
_cell.angle_alpha   90.00
_cell.angle_beta   90.00
_cell.angle_gamma   90.00
#
_symmetry.space_group_name_H-M   'P 1'
#
loop_
_entity.id
_entity.type
_entity.pdbx_description
1 polymer ?
#
loop_
_entity_poly.entity_id
_entity_poly.type
_entity_poly.pdbx_seq_one_letter_code
_entity_poly.pdbx_strand_id
1 'polypeptide(L)' 'MKTIDDHIQKDQEEFLKALADHNDGKVRHLTEELQWLLDHKRAFPEDKHDPSPLELFCEQNPDEPECLVYDD' A
#
# COMPACT_ATOMS: atom_id res chain seq x y z
N MET A 1 -3.47 6.08 -7.93
CA MET A 1 -3.53 7.54 -7.69
C MET A 1 -2.35 8.20 -8.39
N LYS A 2 -2.03 9.47 -8.12
CA LYS A 2 -0.84 10.13 -8.72
C LYS A 2 0.37 10.09 -7.79
N THR A 3 0.13 10.10 -6.49
CA THR A 3 1.18 10.05 -5.45
C THR A 3 0.76 9.11 -4.32
N ILE A 4 1.73 8.63 -3.55
CA ILE A 4 1.47 7.83 -2.34
C ILE A 4 0.66 8.60 -1.30
N ASP A 5 0.84 9.93 -1.22
CA ASP A 5 0.08 10.79 -0.32
C ASP A 5 -1.41 10.83 -0.69
N ASP A 6 -1.70 10.97 -1.98
CA ASP A 6 -3.08 10.92 -2.48
C ASP A 6 -3.71 9.56 -2.15
N HIS A 7 -2.96 8.47 -2.35
CA HIS A 7 -3.43 7.11 -2.09
C HIS A 7 -3.80 6.89 -0.63
N ILE A 8 -2.87 7.19 0.28
CA ILE A 8 -3.09 7.07 1.73
C ILE A 8 -4.30 7.90 2.16
N GLN A 9 -4.43 9.14 1.67
CA GLN A 9 -5.57 9.98 2.03
C GLN A 9 -6.89 9.34 1.57
N LYS A 10 -6.96 8.89 0.32
CA LYS A 10 -8.17 8.27 -0.22
C LYS A 10 -8.54 7.00 0.55
N ASP A 11 -7.58 6.17 0.92
CA ASP A 11 -7.84 4.94 1.65
C ASP A 11 -8.29 5.21 3.09
N GLN A 12 -7.75 6.25 3.74
CA GLN A 12 -8.25 6.71 5.04
C GLN A 12 -9.72 7.17 4.96
N GLU A 13 -10.08 7.93 3.93
CA GLU A 13 -11.47 8.35 3.69
C GLU A 13 -12.39 7.14 3.43
N GLU A 14 -11.94 6.19 2.60
CA GLU A 14 -12.68 4.97 2.31
C GLU A 14 -12.81 4.04 3.53
N PHE A 15 -11.81 4.03 4.42
CA PHE A 15 -11.81 3.25 5.65
C PHE A 15 -12.88 3.77 6.61
N LEU A 16 -12.93 5.09 6.82
CA LEU A 16 -13.97 5.72 7.65
C LEU A 16 -15.37 5.46 7.09
N LYS A 17 -15.53 5.50 5.76
CA LYS A 17 -16.79 5.14 5.12
C LYS A 17 -17.14 3.67 5.33
N ALA A 18 -16.17 2.75 5.17
CA ALA A 18 -16.39 1.33 5.39
C ALA A 18 -16.77 1.00 6.84
N LEU A 19 -16.21 1.71 7.82
CA LEU A 19 -16.62 1.63 9.22
C LEU A 19 -18.08 2.06 9.41
N ALA A 20 -18.48 3.20 8.83
CA ALA A 20 -19.84 3.71 8.91
C ALA A 20 -20.86 2.76 8.23
N ASP A 21 -20.46 2.11 7.14
CA ASP A 21 -21.27 1.17 6.39
C ASP A 21 -21.27 -0.26 6.99
N HIS A 22 -20.58 -0.49 8.12
CA HIS A 22 -20.38 -1.81 8.73
C HIS A 22 -19.83 -2.87 7.76
N ASN A 23 -18.93 -2.46 6.86
CA ASN A 23 -18.32 -3.34 5.87
C ASN A 23 -16.97 -3.89 6.37
N ASP A 24 -17.03 -4.92 7.22
CA ASP A 24 -15.84 -5.50 7.86
C ASP A 24 -14.80 -6.04 6.88
N GLY A 25 -15.24 -6.53 5.71
CA GLY A 25 -14.33 -7.02 4.67
C GLY A 25 -13.47 -5.89 4.11
N LYS A 26 -14.10 -4.76 3.80
CA LYS A 26 -13.40 -3.58 3.29
C LYS A 26 -12.53 -2.93 4.37
N VAL A 27 -12.98 -2.93 5.63
CA VAL A 27 -12.18 -2.45 6.77
C VAL A 27 -10.87 -3.23 6.89
N ARG A 28 -10.90 -4.57 6.83
CA ARG A 28 -9.68 -5.39 6.90
C ARG A 28 -8.73 -5.11 5.74
N HIS A 29 -9.24 -5.12 4.52
CA HIS A 29 -8.45 -4.85 3.32
C HIS A 29 -7.74 -3.48 3.39
N LEU A 30 -8.49 -2.42 3.71
CA LEU A 30 -7.91 -1.07 3.81
C LEU A 30 -6.94 -0.93 4.99
N THR A 31 -7.11 -1.69 6.06
CA THR A 31 -6.16 -1.69 7.19
C THR A 31 -4.81 -2.24 6.75
N GLU A 32 -4.81 -3.36 6.02
CA GLU A 32 -3.59 -4.00 5.51
C GLU A 32 -2.91 -3.11 4.45
N GLU A 33 -3.68 -2.56 3.51
CA GLU A 33 -3.17 -1.67 2.47
C GLU A 33 -2.57 -0.37 3.03
N LEU A 34 -3.27 0.29 3.97
CA LEU A 34 -2.75 1.47 4.65
C LEU A 34 -1.44 1.17 5.40
N GLN A 35 -1.33 -0.01 6.02
CA GLN A 35 -0.10 -0.41 6.69
C GLN A 35 1.06 -0.50 5.71
N TRP A 36 0.87 -1.16 4.56
CA TRP A 36 1.90 -1.30 3.53
C TRP A 36 2.30 0.05 2.92
N LEU A 37 1.33 0.91 2.59
CA LEU A 37 1.60 2.25 2.06
C LEU A 37 2.37 3.12 3.06
N LEU A 38 2.02 3.07 4.34
CA LEU A 38 2.73 3.84 5.37
C LEU A 38 4.15 3.32 5.62
N ASP A 39 4.37 2.00 5.52
CA ASP A 39 5.69 1.39 5.64
C ASP A 39 6.57 1.72 4.44
N HIS A 40 6.04 1.62 3.21
CA HIS A 40 6.71 2.05 1.98
C HIS A 40 7.15 3.52 2.09
N LYS A 41 6.22 4.43 2.42
CA LYS A 41 6.52 5.85 2.58
C LYS A 41 7.61 6.12 3.63
N ARG A 42 7.67 5.30 4.69
CA ARG A 42 8.71 5.42 5.72
C ARG A 42 10.06 4.94 5.20
N ALA A 43 10.09 3.87 4.41
CA ALA A 43 11.31 3.31 3.83
C ALA A 43 11.86 4.20 2.69
N PHE A 44 10.98 4.83 1.91
CA PHE A 44 11.32 5.62 0.72
C PHE A 44 10.75 7.06 0.81
N PRO A 45 11.21 7.89 1.76
CA PRO A 45 10.58 9.19 2.05
C PRO A 45 10.71 10.23 0.93
N GLU A 46 11.71 10.09 0.06
CA GLU A 46 11.90 10.96 -1.11
C GLU A 46 11.10 10.48 -2.32
N ASP A 47 10.60 9.25 -2.26
CA ASP A 47 9.76 8.71 -3.32
C ASP A 47 8.30 9.13 -3.11
N LYS A 48 7.75 9.75 -4.14
CA LYS A 48 6.39 10.31 -4.12
C LYS A 48 5.46 9.58 -5.06
N HIS A 49 5.95 8.64 -5.86
CA HIS A 49 5.07 7.87 -6.73
C HIS A 49 4.11 7.03 -5.88
N ASP A 50 2.98 6.68 -6.48
CA ASP A 50 2.05 5.74 -5.86
C ASP A 50 2.50 4.31 -6.19
N PRO A 51 2.98 3.51 -5.20
CA PRO A 51 3.52 2.20 -5.48
C PRO A 51 2.43 1.26 -5.99
N SER A 52 2.79 0.44 -6.95
CA SER A 52 1.92 -0.64 -7.43
C SER A 52 1.79 -1.75 -6.38
N PRO A 53 0.72 -2.56 -6.47
CA PRO A 53 0.58 -3.73 -5.59
C PRO A 53 1.77 -4.70 -5.65
N LEU A 54 2.45 -4.81 -6.80
CA LEU A 54 3.62 -5.67 -6.95
C LEU A 54 4.85 -5.09 -6.22
N GLU A 55 5.06 -3.78 -6.28
CA GLU A 55 6.14 -3.11 -5.54
C GLU A 55 5.99 -3.34 -4.04
N LEU A 56 4.80 -3.07 -3.49
CA LEU A 56 4.50 -3.31 -2.06
C LEU A 56 4.65 -4.79 -1.68
N PHE A 57 4.23 -5.71 -2.57
CA PHE A 57 4.38 -7.14 -2.34
C PHE A 57 5.86 -7.56 -2.28
N CYS A 58 6.68 -7.09 -3.23
CA CYS A 58 8.09 -7.43 -3.31
C CYS A 58 8.94 -6.80 -2.20
N GLU A 59 8.52 -5.66 -1.66
CA GLU A 59 9.13 -5.08 -0.46
C GLU A 59 9.00 -5.99 0.76
N GLN A 60 7.86 -6.67 0.90
CA GLN A 60 7.58 -7.58 2.01
C GLN A 60 8.05 -9.02 1.75
N ASN A 61 8.17 -9.40 0.49
CA ASN A 61 8.51 -10.76 0.05
C ASN A 61 9.60 -10.73 -1.04
N PRO A 62 10.82 -10.27 -0.72
CA PRO A 62 11.86 -10.04 -1.71
C PRO A 62 12.42 -11.32 -2.36
N ASP A 63 12.14 -12.48 -1.78
CA ASP A 63 12.57 -13.79 -2.25
C ASP A 63 11.55 -14.50 -3.16
N GLU A 64 10.36 -13.91 -3.36
CA GLU A 64 9.36 -14.45 -4.28
C GLU A 64 9.83 -14.35 -5.75
N PRO A 65 9.51 -15.34 -6.60
CA PRO A 65 10.01 -15.39 -7.98
C PRO A 65 9.75 -14.13 -8.81
N GLU A 66 8.60 -13.50 -8.61
CA GLU A 66 8.19 -12.25 -9.28
C GLU A 66 8.98 -11.02 -8.82
N CYS A 67 9.75 -11.13 -7.74
CA CYS A 67 10.48 -10.06 -7.09
C CYS A 67 12.00 -10.18 -7.26
N LEU A 68 12.49 -11.29 -7.83
CA LEU A 68 13.91 -11.51 -8.06
C LEU A 68 14.44 -10.59 -9.16
N VAL A 69 15.34 -9.69 -8.78
CA VAL A 69 16.14 -8.88 -9.70
C VAL A 69 17.53 -9.51 -9.79
N TYR A 70 17.94 -9.87 -11.00
CA TYR A 70 19.25 -10.46 -11.26
C TYR A 70 20.21 -9.38 -11.75
N ASP A 71 21.37 -9.27 -11.10
CA ASP A 71 22.47 -8.44 -11.60
C ASP A 71 23.10 -9.16 -12.81
N ASP A 72 23.09 -8.51 -13.98
CA ASP A 72 23.70 -8.99 -15.24
C ASP A 72 25.23 -9.14 -15.14
#